data_AF-A0A392RZU0-F1
#
_entry.id   AF-A0A392RZU0-F1
#
_cell.length_a   1.000
_cell.length_b   1.000
_cell.length_c   1.000
_cell.angle_alpha   90.00
_cell.angle_beta   90.00
_cell.angle_gamma   90.00
#
_symmetry.space_group_name_H-M   'P 1'
#
loop_
_entity.id
_entity.type
_entity.pdbx_description
1 polymer ?
#
loop_
_entity_poly.entity_id
_entity_poly.type
_entity_poly.pdbx_seq_one_letter_code
_entity_poly.pdbx_strand_id
1 'polypeptide(L)' 'MVKGLPILEELDENCVDCLTGKQHRDVIPKQAMWRASLKLVHSDICGPINPKSNGGN' A
#
# COMPACT_ATOMS: atom_id res chain seq x y z
N MET A 1 38.86 0.93 1.23
CA MET A 1 38.53 2.31 0.82
C MET A 1 38.47 2.35 -0.71
N VAL A 2 37.33 2.73 -1.28
CA VAL A 2 37.16 2.82 -2.73
C VAL A 2 37.75 4.14 -3.22
N LYS A 3 38.61 4.10 -4.25
CA LYS A 3 39.19 5.27 -4.92
C LYS A 3 38.58 5.40 -6.32
N GLY A 4 38.24 6.61 -6.75
CA GLY A 4 37.81 6.89 -8.14
C GLY A 4 36.30 6.98 -8.38
N LEU A 5 35.47 6.98 -7.33
CA LEU A 5 34.06 7.35 -7.49
C LEU A 5 33.96 8.87 -7.67
N PRO A 6 33.13 9.35 -8.63
CA PRO A 6 32.87 10.77 -8.79
C PRO A 6 32.20 11.31 -7.53
N ILE A 7 32.52 12.56 -7.19
CA ILE A 7 31.81 13.28 -6.13
C ILE A 7 30.40 13.48 -6.65
N LEU A 8 29.43 12.83 -6.01
CA LEU A 8 28.03 13.09 -6.25
C LEU A 8 27.71 14.41 -5.55
N GLU A 9 27.39 15.44 -6.32
CA GLU A 9 26.84 16.67 -5.76
C GLU A 9 25.49 16.33 -5.11
N GLU A 10 25.28 16.80 -3.88
CA GLU A 10 23.97 16.71 -3.26
C GLU A 10 22.99 17.55 -4.08
N LEU A 11 22.04 16.89 -4.72
CA LEU A 11 20.96 17.56 -5.40
C LEU A 11 20.05 18.16 -4.32
N ASP A 12 20.06 19.49 -4.19
CA ASP A 12 19.19 20.25 -3.27
C ASP A 12 17.70 20.16 -3.70
N GLU A 13 17.43 19.55 -4.85
CA GLU A 13 16.12 19.37 -5.42
C GLU A 13 15.59 17.95 -5.20
N ASN A 14 14.40 17.87 -4.61
CA ASN A 14 13.69 16.62 -4.45
C ASN A 14 13.28 16.06 -5.82
N CYS A 15 13.70 14.84 -6.14
CA CYS A 15 13.33 14.17 -7.39
C CYS A 15 11.81 13.93 -7.45
N VAL A 16 11.14 14.54 -8.44
CA VAL A 16 9.68 14.49 -8.65
C VAL A 16 9.19 13.06 -8.88
N ASP A 17 9.94 12.27 -9.65
CA ASP A 17 9.63 10.86 -9.90
C ASP A 17 9.73 10.02 -8.62
N CYS A 18 10.73 10.32 -7.77
CA CYS A 18 10.87 9.68 -6.47
C CYS A 18 9.72 10.04 -5.52
N LEU A 19 9.28 11.29 -5.48
CA LEU A 19 8.15 11.73 -4.66
C LEU A 19 6.82 11.09 -5.13
N THR A 20 6.66 10.92 -6.44
CA THR A 20 5.46 10.33 -7.03
C THR A 20 5.43 8.81 -6.86
N GLY A 21 6.56 8.13 -7.10
CA GLY A 21 6.67 6.67 -7.03
C GLY A 21 6.81 6.14 -5.60
N LYS A 22 7.45 6.89 -4.71
CA LYS A 22 7.45 6.62 -3.28
C LYS A 22 6.45 7.55 -2.62
N GLN A 23 5.15 7.22 -2.74
CA GLN A 23 4.15 7.83 -1.88
C GLN A 23 4.58 7.63 -0.43
N HIS A 24 5.07 8.69 0.19
CA HIS A 24 5.29 8.74 1.63
C HIS A 24 3.90 8.63 2.26
N ARG A 25 3.55 7.43 2.72
CA ARG A 25 2.32 7.22 3.46
C ARG A 25 2.58 7.65 4.89
N ASP A 26 1.80 8.60 5.39
CA ASP A 26 1.76 8.88 6.81
C ASP A 26 1.50 7.59 7.58
N VAL A 27 2.02 7.53 8.82
CA VAL A 27 1.87 6.35 9.67
C VAL A 27 0.39 5.98 9.73
N ILE A 28 0.08 4.76 9.30
CA ILE A 28 -1.28 4.24 9.38
C ILE A 28 -1.67 4.29 10.86
N PRO A 29 -2.76 4.99 11.23
CA PRO A 29 -3.18 5.02 12.62
C PRO A 29 -3.39 3.58 13.10
N LYS A 30 -2.67 3.20 14.15
CA LYS A 30 -2.60 1.82 14.66
C LYS A 30 -3.96 1.29 15.13
N GLN A 31 -4.94 2.16 15.28
CA GLN A 31 -6.26 1.80 15.75
C GLN A 31 -7.31 2.74 15.16
N ALA A 32 -8.26 2.18 14.41
CA ALA A 32 -9.53 2.86 14.20
C ALA A 32 -10.25 2.90 15.56
N MET A 33 -10.59 4.11 16.04
CA MET A 33 -11.35 4.26 17.30
C MET A 33 -12.78 3.72 17.19
N TRP A 34 -13.20 3.30 16.00
CA TRP A 34 -14.50 2.71 15.78
C TRP A 34 -14.55 1.26 16.25
N ARG A 35 -15.15 1.04 17.42
CA ARG A 35 -15.69 -0.25 17.84
C ARG A 35 -17.21 -0.12 17.89
N ALA A 36 -17.92 -0.76 16.97
CA ALA A 36 -19.37 -0.86 17.12
C ALA A 36 -19.67 -1.74 18.34
N SER A 37 -20.56 -1.27 19.21
CA SER A 37 -21.05 -1.98 20.39
C SER A 37 -22.05 -3.10 20.07
N LEU A 38 -22.33 -3.33 18.78
CA LEU A 38 -23.29 -4.31 18.26
C LEU A 38 -22.64 -5.14 17.15
N LYS A 39 -23.04 -6.42 17.07
CA LYS A 39 -22.51 -7.44 16.14
C LYS A 39 -22.57 -6.93 14.69
N LEU A 40 -21.46 -6.39 14.20
CA LEU A 40 -21.29 -6.04 12.80
C LEU A 40 -21.13 -7.34 12.00
N VAL A 41 -22.09 -7.63 11.13
CA VAL A 41 -21.90 -8.63 10.07
C VAL A 41 -21.26 -7.91 8.90
N HIS A 42 -20.02 -8.26 8.59
CA HIS A 42 -19.32 -7.77 7.41
C HIS A 42 -19.53 -8.78 6.27
N SER A 43 -20.32 -8.41 5.26
CA SER A 43 -20.48 -9.20 4.05
C SER A 43 -19.75 -8.51 2.91
N ASP A 44 -18.76 -9.18 2.33
CA ASP A 44 -18.17 -8.76 1.07
C ASP A 44 -18.97 -9.36 -0.09
N ILE A 45 -19.15 -8.58 -1.16
CA ILE A 45 -19.83 -9.04 -2.37
C ILE A 45 -18.74 -9.35 -3.39
N CYS A 46 -18.56 -10.64 -3.68
CA CYS A 46 -17.74 -11.04 -4.80
C CYS A 46 -18.42 -10.62 -6.11
N GLY A 47 -17.64 -10.05 -7.03
CA GLY A 47 -18.07 -9.68 -8.38
C GLY A 47 -18.60 -10.88 -9.18
N PRO A 48 -19.07 -10.66 -10.42
CA PRO A 48 -19.76 -11.69 -11.19
C PRO A 48 -18.86 -12.92 -11.43
N ILE A 49 -19.21 -14.05 -10.81
CA ILE A 49 -18.49 -15.32 -10.97
C ILE A 49 -19.09 -16.05 -12.19
N ASN A 50 -18.37 -16.03 -13.30
CA ASN A 50 -18.64 -16.90 -14.46
C ASN A 50 -17.32 -17.42 -15.06
N PRO A 51 -17.17 -18.74 -15.26
CA PRO A 51 -18.18 -19.79 -15.04
C PRO A 51 -18.32 -20.15 -13.55
N LYS A 52 -19.50 -20.65 -13.16
CA LYS A 52 -19.70 -21.22 -11.82
C LYS A 52 -18.77 -22.44 -11.65
N SER A 53 -18.19 -22.56 -10.45
CA SER A 53 -17.39 -23.73 -10.07
C SER A 53 -18.19 -25.02 -10.28
N ASN A 54 -17.62 -25.97 -11.00
CA ASN A 54 -18.12 -27.35 -11.05
C ASN A 54 -17.64 -28.06 -9.78
N GLY A 55 -18.30 -27.83 -8.64
CA GLY A 55 -17.92 -28.44 -7.37
C GLY A 55 -17.88 -29.97 -7.46
N GLY A 56 -16.69 -30.55 -7.25
CA GLY A 56 -16.45 -32.00 -7.19
C GLY A 56 -15.33 -32.29 -6.19
N ASN A 57 -15.54 -33.33 -5.37
CA ASN A 57 -14.75 -33.77 -4.20
C ASN A 57 -13.23 -33.87 -4.42
#